data_AF-A0A1S1XYK4-F1
#
_entry.id   AF-A0A1S1XYK4-F1
#
_cell.length_a   1.000
_cell.length_b   1.000
_cell.length_c   1.000
_cell.angle_alpha   90.00
_cell.angle_beta   90.00
_cell.angle_gamma   90.00
#
_symmetry.space_group_name_H-M   'P 1'
#
loop_
_entity.id
_entity.type
_entity.pdbx_description
1 polymer ?
#
loop_
_entity_poly.entity_id
_entity_poly.type
_entity_poly.pdbx_seq_one_letter_code
_entity_poly.pdbx_strand_id
1 'polypeptide(L)'
;MATVTFDTHKFVRKLKEAGFDEKQAEAVSEAFRDAQTEADPLTKKDLQIELAPVKSDLLIVKWMLGLVFAAEVMPLLAKLLA
;
A
#
# COMPACT_ATOMS: atom_id res chain seq x y z
N MET A 1 8.15 10.53 1.56
CA MET A 1 9.07 10.25 0.43
C MET A 1 9.95 9.07 0.79
N ALA A 2 9.55 7.85 0.44
CA ALA A 2 10.46 6.70 0.54
C ALA A 2 11.37 6.73 -0.68
N THR A 3 12.64 7.10 -0.49
CA THR A 3 13.63 7.06 -1.57
C THR A 3 13.98 5.61 -1.86
N VAL A 4 13.62 5.11 -3.03
CA VAL A 4 14.12 3.83 -3.53
C VAL A 4 15.49 4.10 -4.16
N THR A 5 16.56 3.60 -3.55
CA THR A 5 17.92 3.79 -4.07
C THR A 5 18.14 2.91 -5.30
N PHE A 6 18.33 3.54 -6.47
CA PHE A 6 18.73 2.85 -7.69
C PHE A 6 20.26 2.82 -7.82
N ASP A 7 20.84 1.61 -7.88
CA ASP A 7 22.28 1.40 -8.05
C ASP A 7 22.62 1.32 -9.54
N THR A 8 22.93 2.49 -10.12
CA THR A 8 23.31 2.66 -11.53
C THR A 8 24.48 1.75 -11.92
N HIS A 9 25.49 1.60 -11.05
CA HIS A 9 26.69 0.83 -11.36
C HIS A 9 26.39 -0.68 -11.44
N LYS A 10 25.63 -1.21 -10.49
CA LYS A 10 25.18 -2.61 -10.52
C LYS A 10 24.27 -2.89 -11.71
N PHE A 11 23.43 -1.93 -12.10
CA PHE A 11 22.52 -2.06 -13.24
C PHE A 11 23.28 -2.08 -14.57
N VAL A 12 24.19 -1.13 -14.80
CA VAL A 12 25.08 -1.10 -15.97
C VAL A 12 25.88 -2.39 -16.08
N ARG A 13 26.46 -2.88 -14.96
CA ARG A 13 27.22 -4.14 -14.95
C ARG A 13 26.37 -5.32 -15.43
N LYS A 14 25.12 -5.44 -14.96
CA LYS A 14 24.19 -6.49 -15.40
C LYS A 14 23.85 -6.41 -16.88
N LEU A 15 23.66 -5.20 -17.42
CA LEU A 15 23.40 -5.02 -18.85
C LEU A 15 24.60 -5.45 -19.69
N LYS A 16 25.82 -5.10 -19.26
CA LYS A 16 27.05 -5.55 -19.90
C LYS A 16 27.23 -7.08 -19.83
N GLU A 17 26.94 -7.69 -18.69
CA GLU A 17 26.90 -9.16 -18.53
C GLU A 17 25.87 -9.82 -19.47
N ALA A 18 24.80 -9.10 -19.84
CA ALA A 18 23.78 -9.52 -20.80
C ALA A 18 24.13 -9.22 -22.27
N GLY A 19 25.32 -8.66 -22.56
CA GLY A 19 25.81 -8.40 -23.91
C GLY A 19 25.58 -6.99 -24.45
N PHE A 20 25.14 -6.05 -23.62
CA PHE A 20 25.05 -4.64 -23.99
C PHE A 20 26.45 -4.02 -24.01
N ASP A 21 26.72 -3.15 -24.97
CA ASP A 21 27.93 -2.32 -24.92
C ASP A 21 27.80 -1.23 -23.83
N GLU A 22 28.91 -0.54 -23.52
CA GLU A 22 28.93 0.49 -22.47
C GLU A 22 27.89 1.59 -22.71
N LYS A 23 27.82 2.10 -23.94
CA LYS A 23 26.91 3.22 -24.27
C LYS A 23 25.46 2.79 -24.16
N GLN A 24 25.13 1.58 -24.61
CA GLN A 24 23.80 1.03 -24.48
C GLN A 24 23.43 0.82 -23.02
N ALA A 25 24.34 0.26 -22.22
CA ALA A 25 24.11 -0.01 -20.81
C ALA A 25 23.91 1.29 -20.01
N GLU A 26 24.72 2.32 -20.27
CA GLU A 26 24.59 3.65 -19.68
C GLU A 26 23.27 4.32 -20.08
N ALA A 27 22.94 4.34 -21.38
CA ALA A 27 21.71 4.97 -21.87
C ALA A 27 20.44 4.34 -21.30
N VAL A 28 20.39 3.00 -21.19
CA VAL A 28 19.25 2.29 -20.58
C VAL A 28 19.18 2.55 -19.08
N SER A 29 20.33 2.59 -18.39
CA SER A 29 20.40 2.89 -16.96
C SER A 29 19.92 4.31 -16.64
N GLU A 30 20.28 5.27 -17.48
CA GLU A 30 19.84 6.66 -17.37
C GLU A 30 18.34 6.81 -17.61
N ALA A 31 17.82 6.28 -18.72
CA ALA A 31 16.40 6.31 -19.02
C ALA A 31 15.55 5.64 -17.93
N PHE A 32 16.03 4.54 -17.34
CA PHE A 32 15.36 3.86 -16.25
C PHE A 32 15.37 4.66 -14.95
N ARG A 33 16.51 5.29 -14.60
CA ARG A 33 16.63 6.15 -13.42
C ARG A 33 15.68 7.33 -13.51
N ASP A 34 15.59 7.94 -14.69
CA ASP A 34 14.76 9.13 -14.91
C ASP A 34 13.26 8.76 -14.80
N ALA A 35 12.84 7.64 -15.41
CA ALA A 35 11.48 7.12 -15.27
C ALA A 35 11.12 6.74 -13.81
N GLN A 36 12.08 6.22 -13.04
CA GLN A 36 11.89 5.90 -11.63
C GLN A 36 11.77 7.17 -10.75
N THR A 37 12.38 8.28 -11.17
CA THR A 37 12.33 9.57 -10.46
C THR A 37 10.98 10.26 -10.67
N GLU A 38 10.35 10.08 -11.84
CA GLU A 38 9.01 10.59 -12.14
C GLU A 38 7.87 9.74 -11.54
N ALA A 39 8.14 8.48 -11.22
CA ALA A 39 7.17 7.61 -10.57
C ALA A 39 7.04 7.98 -9.09
N ASP A 40 5.89 8.53 -8.67
CA ASP A 40 5.57 8.72 -7.25
C ASP A 40 5.26 7.35 -6.63
N PRO A 41 6.16 6.76 -5.81
CA PRO A 41 5.96 5.43 -5.32
C PRO A 41 4.90 5.48 -4.22
N LEU A 42 3.67 5.03 -4.52
CA LEU A 42 2.65 4.77 -3.51
C LEU A 42 3.23 3.81 -2.47
N THR A 43 3.59 4.32 -1.29
CA THR A 43 4.21 3.48 -0.27
C THR A 43 3.14 2.72 0.49
N LYS A 44 3.50 1.54 1.01
CA LYS A 44 2.63 0.80 1.94
C LYS A 44 2.20 1.65 3.14
N LYS A 45 2.99 2.67 3.50
CA LYS A 45 2.64 3.59 4.58
C LYS A 45 1.50 4.54 4.18
N ASP A 46 1.51 5.04 2.94
CA ASP A 46 0.44 5.93 2.44
C ASP A 46 -0.91 5.20 2.43
N LEU A 47 -0.92 3.96 1.96
CA LEU A 47 -2.09 3.07 2.04
C LEU A 47 -2.55 2.82 3.50
N GLN A 48 -1.63 2.66 4.45
CA GLN A 48 -2.00 2.48 5.86
C GLN A 48 -2.59 3.75 6.48
N ILE A 49 -2.11 4.92 6.09
CA ILE A 49 -2.63 6.21 6.55
C ILE A 49 -4.06 6.40 6.06
N GLU A 50 -4.35 6.09 4.79
CA GLU A 50 -5.72 6.18 4.25
C GLU A 50 -6.68 5.14 4.84
N LEU A 51 -6.19 3.96 5.20
CA LEU A 51 -7.02 2.90 5.77
C LEU A 51 -7.25 3.04 7.29
N ALA A 52 -6.43 3.82 7.99
CA ALA A 52 -6.57 4.07 9.43
C ALA A 52 -7.92 4.71 9.83
N PRO A 53 -8.42 5.77 9.17
CA PRO A 53 -9.74 6.34 9.47
C PRO A 53 -10.86 5.33 9.19
N VAL A 54 -10.81 4.63 8.05
CA VAL A 54 -11.82 3.62 7.68
C VAL A 54 -11.92 2.52 8.74
N LYS A 55 -10.80 2.03 9.27
CA LYS A 55 -10.79 1.04 10.35
C LYS A 55 -11.40 1.57 11.65
N SER A 56 -11.16 2.84 11.96
CA SER A 56 -11.68 3.50 13.16
C SER A 56 -13.20 3.68 13.06
N ASP A 57 -13.68 4.14 11.90
CA ASP A 57 -15.11 4.26 11.61
C ASP A 57 -15.82 2.90 11.68
N LEU A 58 -15.19 1.85 11.14
CA LEU A 58 -15.74 0.49 11.20
C LEU A 58 -15.89 -0.02 12.64
N LEU A 59 -14.92 0.31 13.52
CA LEU A 59 -14.99 -0.05 14.94
C LEU A 59 -16.15 0.68 15.63
N ILE A 60 -16.33 1.97 15.37
CA ILE A 60 -17.44 2.76 15.92
C ILE A 60 -18.78 2.18 15.44
N VAL A 61 -18.91 1.92 14.14
CA VAL A 61 -20.10 1.31 13.55
C VAL A 61 -20.40 -0.06 14.18
N LYS A 62 -19.39 -0.90 14.39
CA LYS A 62 -19.56 -2.22 15.03
C LYS A 62 -20.12 -2.10 16.46
N TRP A 63 -19.63 -1.15 17.25
CA TRP A 63 -20.13 -0.94 18.61
C TRP A 63 -21.54 -0.35 18.63
N MET A 64 -21.85 0.60 17.74
CA MET A 64 -23.21 1.12 17.59
C MET A 64 -24.20 0.01 17.22
N LEU A 65 -23.84 -0.84 16.25
CA LEU A 65 -24.64 -2.01 15.87
C LEU A 65 -24.84 -2.98 17.04
N GLY A 66 -23.80 -3.25 17.83
CA GLY A 66 -23.90 -4.07 19.03
C GLY A 66 -24.86 -3.49 20.07
N LEU A 67 -24.80 -2.18 20.30
CA LEU A 67 -25.71 -1.48 21.23
C LEU A 67 -27.16 -1.48 20.73
N VAL A 68 -27.37 -1.17 19.44
CA VAL A 68 -28.71 -1.21 18.82
C VAL A 68 -29.28 -2.63 18.89
N PHE A 69 -28.47 -3.64 18.58
CA PHE A 69 -28.89 -5.04 18.69
C PHE A 69 -29.27 -5.42 20.12
N ALA A 70 -28.47 -5.02 21.11
CA ALA A 70 -28.77 -5.26 22.52
C ALA A 70 -30.04 -4.53 22.99
N ALA A 71 -30.29 -3.32 22.49
CA ALA A 71 -31.47 -2.53 22.87
C ALA A 71 -32.76 -3.05 22.22
N GLU A 72 -32.72 -3.36 20.92
CA GLU A 72 -33.93 -3.63 20.13
C GLU A 72 -34.20 -5.14 19.97
N VAL A 73 -33.16 -5.92 19.67
CA VAL A 73 -33.31 -7.33 19.26
C VAL A 73 -33.28 -8.27 20.47
N MET A 74 -32.41 -8.01 21.43
CA MET A 74 -32.22 -8.89 22.60
C MET A 74 -33.49 -9.03 23.47
N PRO A 75 -34.28 -7.98 23.76
CA PRO A 75 -35.50 -8.12 24.55
C PRO A 75 -36.60 -8.90 23.83
N LEU A 76 -36.68 -8.79 22.51
CA LEU A 76 -37.62 -9.56 21.69
C LEU A 76 -37.26 -11.05 21.68
N LEU A 77 -35.97 -11.38 21.58
CA LEU A 77 -35.49 -12.75 21.70
C LEU A 77 -35.78 -13.35 23.08
N ALA A 78 -35.56 -12.59 24.15
CA ALA A 78 -35.86 -13.04 25.50
C ALA A 78 -37.35 -13.36 25.69
N LYS A 79 -38.25 -12.54 25.11
CA LYS A 79 -39.70 -12.78 25.14
C LYS A 79 -40.16 -13.98 24.31
N LEU A 80 -39.39 -14.37 23.28
CA LEU A 80 -39.71 -15.51 22.42
C LEU A 80 -39.27 -16.85 23.04
N LEU A 81 -38.24 -16.83 23.88
CA LEU A 81 -37.64 -18.00 24.53
C LEU A 81 -38.16 -18.25 25.96
N ALA A 82 -38.90 -17.30 26.54
CA ALA A 82 -39.59 -17.43 27.82
C ALA A 82 -41.04 -17.92 27.61
#